data_AF-A0A9E3WT61-F1
#
_entry.id   AF-A0A9E3WT61-F1
#
_cell.length_a   1.000
_cell.length_b   1.000
_cell.length_c   1.000
_cell.angle_alpha   90.00
_cell.angle_beta   90.00
_cell.angle_gamma   90.00
#
_symmetry.space_group_name_H-M   'P 1'
#
loop_
_entity.id
_entity.type
_entity.pdbx_description
1 polymer ?
#
loop_
_entity_poly.entity_id
_entity_poly.type
_entity_poly.pdbx_seq_one_letter_code
_entity_poly.pdbx_strand_id
1 'polypeptide(L)'
;MKTTAIAVLVLLLCVAAAWGDESADQRARALRANVKTFRLELAYHGDQDKPFYQLTLSAEPIKPSDAFSRRVQIDEPQTLAIIDHLAKSGALDRAHKTGKLEKLPRACYLLRVQAGDLDVTEILGWDLAMLRQLDGLRAVLQGEAATSMDLLIGRLSGLRQAWEKEARTSAT
;
A
#
# COMPACT_ATOMS: atom_id res chain seq x y z
N MET A 1 20.03 4.69 68.24
CA MET A 1 21.37 4.47 67.64
C MET A 1 21.18 3.87 66.27
N LYS A 2 21.73 4.56 65.26
CA LYS A 2 22.09 4.13 63.89
C LYS A 2 20.93 3.72 62.95
N THR A 3 20.53 4.53 61.94
CA THR A 3 21.21 4.74 60.61
C THR A 3 21.06 3.45 59.78
N THR A 4 20.48 3.33 58.57
CA THR A 4 20.04 4.27 57.53
C THR A 4 19.25 3.50 56.44
N ALA A 5 18.47 4.27 55.68
CA ALA A 5 17.80 4.07 54.40
C ALA A 5 18.46 3.17 53.32
N ILE A 6 17.76 3.08 52.16
CA ILE A 6 18.17 2.74 50.77
C ILE A 6 17.44 1.46 50.27
N ALA A 7 16.72 1.39 49.15
CA ALA A 7 16.56 2.28 48.00
C ALA A 7 15.13 2.24 47.45
N VAL A 8 14.59 3.43 47.19
CA VAL A 8 13.57 3.70 46.17
C VAL A 8 14.24 3.48 44.81
N LEU A 9 13.81 2.49 44.03
CA LEU A 9 14.27 2.34 42.64
C LEU A 9 13.46 3.28 41.74
N VAL A 10 14.05 4.46 41.61
CA VAL A 10 13.93 5.49 40.58
C VAL A 10 13.33 5.03 39.25
N LEU A 11 12.24 5.70 38.86
CA LEU A 11 11.85 6.00 37.47
C LEU A 11 13.08 6.36 36.63
N LEU A 12 13.23 5.86 35.40
CA LEU A 12 13.48 6.73 34.24
C LEU A 12 13.58 5.91 32.94
N LEU A 13 12.88 6.42 31.92
CA LEU A 13 13.22 6.37 30.49
C LEU A 13 13.18 5.02 29.75
N CYS A 14 12.06 4.81 29.05
CA CYS A 14 12.12 4.74 27.59
C CYS A 14 11.02 5.63 27.01
N VAL A 15 11.12 6.95 27.23
CA VAL A 15 10.55 7.90 26.25
C VAL A 15 11.57 7.99 25.13
N ALA A 16 11.52 7.01 24.24
CA ALA A 16 12.07 7.18 22.91
C ALA A 16 11.10 8.08 22.14
N ALA A 17 11.44 9.36 22.04
CA ALA A 17 10.83 10.23 21.06
C ALA A 17 11.18 9.69 19.67
N ALA A 18 10.25 8.97 19.03
CA ALA A 18 10.31 8.66 17.61
C ALA A 18 9.14 9.37 16.93
N TRP A 19 9.37 10.56 16.41
CA TRP A 19 8.57 11.08 15.32
C TRP A 19 8.87 10.21 14.08
N GLY A 20 8.19 9.07 13.91
CA GLY A 20 8.53 8.15 12.82
C GLY A 20 7.67 6.92 12.61
N ASP A 21 7.27 6.19 13.66
CA ASP A 21 6.80 4.80 13.50
C ASP A 21 5.39 4.57 14.04
N GLU A 22 4.37 5.06 13.33
CA GLU A 22 3.03 4.46 13.49
C GLU A 22 3.09 3.03 12.96
N SER A 23 2.81 2.05 13.83
CA SER A 23 2.78 0.63 13.44
C SER A 23 1.68 0.36 12.42
N ALA A 24 1.80 -0.71 11.61
CA ALA A 24 0.73 -1.10 10.67
C ALA A 24 -0.63 -1.24 11.36
N ASP A 25 -0.69 -1.74 12.59
CA ASP A 25 -1.94 -1.83 13.36
C ASP A 25 -2.57 -0.46 13.63
N GLN A 26 -1.75 0.54 13.96
CA GLN A 26 -2.24 1.91 14.16
C GLN A 26 -2.75 2.50 12.86
N ARG A 27 -2.00 2.33 11.76
CA ARG A 27 -2.42 2.79 10.42
C ARG A 27 -3.71 2.10 9.98
N ALA A 28 -3.82 0.79 10.15
CA ALA A 28 -5.02 0.03 9.80
C ALA A 28 -6.23 0.46 10.65
N ARG A 29 -6.04 0.76 11.94
CA ARG A 29 -7.10 1.35 12.77
C ARG A 29 -7.52 2.73 12.29
N ALA A 30 -6.57 3.60 11.91
CA ALA A 30 -6.85 4.92 11.38
C ALA A 30 -7.61 4.86 10.05
N LEU A 31 -7.26 3.92 9.15
CA LEU A 31 -8.00 3.67 7.91
C LEU A 31 -9.44 3.23 8.19
N ARG A 32 -9.66 2.29 9.11
CA ARG A 32 -11.01 1.83 9.46
C ARG A 32 -11.85 2.93 10.12
N ALA A 33 -11.24 3.77 10.96
CA ALA A 33 -11.91 4.91 11.58
C ALA A 33 -12.36 5.97 10.54
N ASN A 34 -11.66 6.06 9.41
CA ASN A 34 -11.91 7.02 8.34
C ASN A 34 -12.37 6.36 7.03
N VAL A 35 -13.02 5.18 7.12
CA VAL A 35 -13.35 4.31 5.98
C VAL A 35 -14.12 5.04 4.86
N LYS A 36 -14.96 6.03 5.21
CA LYS A 36 -15.76 6.81 4.26
C LYS A 36 -14.94 7.75 3.37
N THR A 37 -13.74 8.11 3.82
CA THR A 37 -12.78 8.96 3.08
C THR A 37 -11.65 8.14 2.45
N PHE A 38 -11.76 6.80 2.50
CA PHE A 38 -10.72 5.92 2.02
C PHE A 38 -10.49 6.10 0.52
N ARG A 39 -9.21 6.14 0.15
CA ARG A 39 -8.74 6.08 -1.22
C ARG A 39 -7.49 5.22 -1.32
N LEU A 40 -7.45 4.39 -2.37
CA LEU A 40 -6.27 3.65 -2.79
C LEU A 40 -5.93 4.04 -4.23
N GLU A 41 -4.69 4.41 -4.49
CA GLU A 41 -4.18 4.75 -5.81
C GLU A 41 -3.00 3.85 -6.18
N LEU A 42 -3.08 3.26 -7.36
CA LEU A 42 -1.98 2.57 -8.03
C LEU A 42 -1.57 3.38 -9.25
N ALA A 43 -0.34 3.89 -9.23
CA ALA A 43 0.21 4.70 -10.31
C ALA A 43 1.56 4.17 -10.76
N TYR A 44 1.72 3.99 -12.07
CA TYR A 44 3.03 3.66 -12.65
C TYR A 44 3.92 4.90 -12.63
N HIS A 45 5.18 4.70 -12.24
CA HIS A 45 6.25 5.68 -12.33
C HIS A 45 7.39 5.09 -13.15
N GLY A 46 7.79 5.78 -14.22
CA GLY A 46 8.92 5.44 -15.05
C GLY A 46 8.76 5.88 -16.49
N ASP A 47 9.80 5.67 -17.29
CA ASP A 47 9.75 5.90 -18.74
C ASP A 47 8.70 4.97 -19.36
N GLN A 48 7.91 5.48 -20.30
CA GLN A 48 6.93 4.67 -21.02
C GLN A 48 6.72 5.17 -22.46
N ASP A 49 6.84 4.26 -23.42
CA ASP A 49 6.47 4.52 -24.82
C ASP A 49 4.94 4.42 -25.01
N LYS A 50 4.26 3.71 -24.09
CA LYS A 50 2.80 3.52 -24.08
C LYS A 50 2.29 3.62 -22.66
N PRO A 51 1.09 4.19 -22.43
CA PRO A 51 0.56 4.34 -21.08
C PRO A 51 0.34 2.99 -20.40
N PHE A 52 0.81 2.89 -19.16
CA PHE A 52 0.35 1.89 -18.19
C PHE A 52 -0.95 2.37 -17.51
N TYR A 53 -1.79 1.43 -17.10
CA TYR A 53 -3.01 1.76 -16.38
C TYR A 53 -2.67 2.29 -14.99
N GLN A 54 -3.40 3.33 -14.60
CA GLN A 54 -3.54 3.79 -13.22
C GLN A 54 -4.91 3.37 -12.69
N LEU A 55 -5.00 3.09 -11.40
CA LEU A 55 -6.24 2.69 -10.75
C LEU A 55 -6.44 3.49 -9.46
N THR A 56 -7.58 4.14 -9.33
CA THR A 56 -8.03 4.75 -8.08
C THR A 56 -9.30 4.04 -7.61
N LEU A 57 -9.26 3.52 -6.38
CA LEU A 57 -10.43 2.99 -5.66
C LEU A 57 -10.80 4.00 -4.57
N SER A 58 -12.07 4.40 -4.49
CA SER A 58 -12.53 5.46 -3.58
C SER A 58 -13.83 5.06 -2.90
N ALA A 59 -13.91 5.21 -1.57
CA ALA A 59 -15.17 5.08 -0.84
C ALA A 59 -16.11 6.27 -1.14
N GLU A 60 -15.54 7.45 -1.37
CA GLU A 60 -16.29 8.63 -1.79
C GLU A 60 -16.70 8.55 -3.27
N PRO A 61 -17.83 9.16 -3.65
CA PRO A 61 -18.21 9.31 -5.05
C PRO A 61 -17.08 9.94 -5.86
N ILE A 62 -16.68 9.25 -6.93
CA ILE A 62 -15.62 9.71 -7.82
C ILE A 62 -16.14 9.73 -9.26
N LYS A 63 -15.76 10.78 -9.99
CA LYS A 63 -16.11 10.86 -11.41
C LYS A 63 -15.30 9.82 -12.19
N PRO A 64 -15.92 9.13 -13.16
CA PRO A 64 -15.19 8.34 -14.14
C PRO A 64 -14.09 9.19 -14.80
N SER A 65 -13.05 8.51 -15.23
CA SER A 65 -11.85 9.13 -15.80
C SER A 65 -11.56 8.48 -17.17
N ASP A 66 -10.48 8.90 -17.82
CA ASP A 66 -10.09 8.39 -19.13
C ASP A 66 -9.78 6.88 -19.11
N ALA A 67 -9.59 6.31 -20.30
CA ALA A 67 -9.40 4.87 -20.46
C ALA A 67 -8.17 4.33 -19.71
N PHE A 68 -7.12 5.12 -19.50
CA PHE A 68 -5.86 4.71 -18.88
C PHE A 68 -5.78 5.06 -17.39
N SER A 69 -6.63 5.97 -16.92
CA SER A 69 -6.74 6.34 -15.51
C SER A 69 -8.08 5.86 -14.96
N ARG A 70 -8.16 4.60 -14.53
CA ARG A 70 -9.42 3.99 -14.07
C ARG A 70 -9.77 4.50 -12.67
N ARG A 71 -10.99 4.99 -12.46
CA ARG A 71 -11.48 5.45 -11.17
C ARG A 71 -12.78 4.73 -10.85
N VAL A 72 -12.82 4.03 -9.72
CA VAL A 72 -13.94 3.19 -9.31
C VAL A 72 -14.35 3.57 -7.90
N GLN A 73 -15.65 3.82 -7.72
CA GLN A 73 -16.23 3.93 -6.40
C GLN A 73 -16.43 2.52 -5.82
N ILE A 74 -16.03 2.32 -4.57
CA ILE A 74 -16.19 1.06 -3.84
C ILE A 74 -17.06 1.28 -2.61
N ASP A 75 -17.70 0.21 -2.14
CA ASP A 75 -18.51 0.27 -0.92
C ASP A 75 -17.67 0.03 0.34
N GLU A 76 -18.28 0.25 1.50
CA GLU A 76 -17.63 0.09 2.80
C GLU A 76 -17.15 -1.35 3.05
N PRO A 77 -17.93 -2.43 2.81
CA PRO A 77 -17.45 -3.80 2.95
C PRO A 77 -16.19 -4.09 2.12
N GLN A 78 -16.16 -3.68 0.85
CA GLN A 78 -14.98 -3.88 0.00
C GLN A 78 -13.79 -3.05 0.48
N THR A 79 -14.04 -1.82 0.95
CA THR A 79 -13.00 -0.98 1.55
C THR A 79 -12.35 -1.65 2.75
N LEU A 80 -13.15 -2.22 3.66
CA LEU A 80 -12.64 -2.94 4.83
C LEU A 80 -11.81 -4.17 4.42
N ALA A 81 -12.27 -4.93 3.42
CA ALA A 81 -11.52 -6.09 2.91
C ALA A 81 -10.15 -5.69 2.32
N ILE A 82 -10.06 -4.53 1.66
CA ILE A 82 -8.79 -3.97 1.19
C ILE A 82 -7.89 -3.61 2.37
N ILE A 83 -8.40 -2.90 3.38
CA ILE A 83 -7.62 -2.52 4.57
C ILE A 83 -7.08 -3.76 5.29
N ASP A 84 -7.90 -4.79 5.46
CA ASP A 84 -7.50 -6.06 6.07
C ASP A 84 -6.39 -6.76 5.27
N HIS A 85 -6.52 -6.76 3.93
CA HIS A 85 -5.48 -7.29 3.06
C HIS A 85 -4.16 -6.53 3.20
N LEU A 86 -4.19 -5.19 3.19
CA LEU A 86 -3.01 -4.33 3.30
C LEU A 86 -2.29 -4.50 4.64
N ALA A 87 -3.04 -4.67 5.73
CA ALA A 87 -2.48 -4.98 7.04
C ALA A 87 -1.81 -6.36 7.04
N LYS A 88 -2.50 -7.39 6.54
CA LYS A 88 -2.00 -8.77 6.52
C LYS A 88 -0.78 -8.97 5.61
N SER A 89 -0.68 -8.24 4.51
CA SER A 89 0.43 -8.33 3.57
C SER A 89 1.68 -7.54 4.01
N GLY A 90 1.59 -6.80 5.13
CA GLY A 90 2.65 -5.92 5.61
C GLY A 90 2.85 -4.67 4.72
N ALA A 91 1.93 -4.37 3.82
CA ALA A 91 2.00 -3.18 2.96
C ALA A 91 2.01 -1.90 3.81
N LEU A 92 1.18 -1.87 4.86
CA LEU A 92 1.11 -0.72 5.76
C LEU A 92 2.39 -0.53 6.60
N ASP A 93 3.18 -1.58 6.85
CA ASP A 93 4.49 -1.47 7.52
C ASP A 93 5.55 -0.91 6.57
N ARG A 94 5.55 -1.33 5.30
CA ARG A 94 6.52 -0.89 4.28
C ARG A 94 6.22 0.51 3.73
N ALA A 95 5.01 1.02 3.93
CA ALA A 95 4.63 2.32 3.43
C ALA A 95 5.35 3.47 4.17
N HIS A 96 5.68 4.53 3.43
CA HIS A 96 6.24 5.77 3.96
C HIS A 96 5.19 6.87 3.93
N LYS A 97 5.33 7.91 4.77
CA LYS A 97 4.49 9.11 4.62
C LYS A 97 4.68 9.69 3.22
N THR A 98 3.58 10.02 2.55
CA THR A 98 3.62 10.58 1.20
C THR A 98 4.47 11.85 1.16
N GLY A 99 5.30 12.00 0.12
CA GLY A 99 6.26 13.10 -0.02
C GLY A 99 7.62 12.89 0.65
N LYS A 100 7.81 11.79 1.40
CA LYS A 100 9.11 11.41 1.99
C LYS A 100 9.90 10.37 1.18
N LEU A 101 9.51 10.12 -0.07
CA LEU A 101 10.23 9.19 -0.95
C LEU A 101 11.44 9.90 -1.53
N GLU A 102 12.64 9.58 -1.04
CA GLU A 102 13.88 10.27 -1.44
C GLU A 102 14.33 9.90 -2.85
N LYS A 103 14.12 8.65 -3.29
CA LYS A 103 14.51 8.18 -4.61
C LYS A 103 13.59 7.06 -5.09
N LEU A 104 12.97 7.28 -6.24
CA LEU A 104 12.16 6.25 -6.90
C LEU A 104 13.03 5.39 -7.83
N PRO A 105 12.76 4.07 -7.92
CA PRO A 105 13.31 3.23 -8.97
C PRO A 105 12.92 3.75 -10.36
N ARG A 106 13.70 3.36 -11.37
CA ARG A 106 13.47 3.78 -12.76
C ARG A 106 12.07 3.40 -13.28
N ALA A 107 11.61 2.22 -12.90
CA ALA A 107 10.25 1.75 -13.16
C ALA A 107 9.71 1.19 -11.84
N CYS A 108 8.50 1.57 -11.46
CA CYS A 108 7.78 0.97 -10.34
C CYS A 108 6.28 1.31 -10.40
N TYR A 109 5.48 0.54 -9.65
CA TYR A 109 4.19 1.03 -9.20
C TYR A 109 4.31 1.63 -7.80
N LEU A 110 3.61 2.75 -7.60
CA LEU A 110 3.36 3.33 -6.28
C LEU A 110 1.96 2.93 -5.83
N LEU A 111 1.87 2.40 -4.62
CA LEU A 111 0.61 2.14 -3.92
C LEU A 111 0.43 3.22 -2.85
N ARG A 112 -0.45 4.17 -3.10
CA ARG A 112 -0.81 5.21 -2.13
C ARG A 112 -2.14 4.86 -1.47
N VAL A 113 -2.20 5.03 -0.16
CA VAL A 113 -3.39 4.80 0.65
C VAL A 113 -3.65 6.04 1.51
N GLN A 114 -4.89 6.53 1.45
CA GLN A 114 -5.31 7.73 2.15
C GLN A 114 -6.65 7.49 2.87
N ALA A 115 -6.79 8.04 4.08
CA ALA A 115 -8.08 8.20 4.76
C ALA A 115 -7.93 9.18 5.93
N GLY A 116 -8.80 10.17 6.04
CA GLY A 116 -8.65 11.27 7.01
C GLY A 116 -7.28 11.95 6.84
N ASP A 117 -6.51 12.05 7.93
CA ASP A 117 -5.16 12.63 7.94
C ASP A 117 -4.05 11.64 7.57
N LEU A 118 -4.36 10.35 7.42
CA LEU A 118 -3.38 9.34 7.03
C LEU A 118 -3.16 9.39 5.52
N ASP A 119 -1.91 9.57 5.11
CA ASP A 119 -1.47 9.54 3.72
C ASP A 119 -0.11 8.85 3.62
N VAL A 120 -0.11 7.61 3.12
CA VAL A 120 1.08 6.77 3.03
C VAL A 120 1.24 6.17 1.63
N THR A 121 2.48 5.96 1.20
CA THR A 121 2.84 5.39 -0.09
C THR A 121 3.87 4.28 0.06
N GLU A 122 3.63 3.13 -0.57
CA GLU A 122 4.58 2.03 -0.75
C GLU A 122 5.10 2.01 -2.18
N ILE A 123 6.40 1.73 -2.35
CA ILE A 123 7.00 1.44 -3.65
C ILE A 123 6.93 -0.08 -3.85
N LEU A 124 6.12 -0.55 -4.81
CA LEU A 124 5.95 -1.99 -5.06
C LEU A 124 7.12 -2.61 -5.84
N GLY A 125 7.92 -1.79 -6.52
CA GLY A 125 8.98 -2.24 -7.42
C GLY A 125 8.49 -2.56 -8.83
N TRP A 126 9.29 -3.31 -9.59
CA TRP A 126 9.05 -3.63 -11.00
C TRP A 126 9.54 -5.04 -11.35
N ASP A 127 8.94 -6.01 -10.68
CA ASP A 127 9.33 -7.41 -10.78
C ASP A 127 8.14 -8.34 -10.47
N LEU A 128 8.45 -9.63 -10.31
CA LEU A 128 7.44 -10.64 -9.96
C LEU A 128 6.87 -10.46 -8.55
N ALA A 129 7.60 -9.86 -7.61
CA ALA A 129 7.09 -9.61 -6.27
C ALA A 129 5.98 -8.54 -6.29
N MET A 130 6.18 -7.48 -7.07
CA MET A 130 5.14 -6.47 -7.35
C MET A 130 3.87 -7.12 -7.91
N LEU A 131 3.99 -7.99 -8.92
CA LEU A 131 2.83 -8.67 -9.51
C LEU A 131 2.08 -9.54 -8.50
N ARG A 132 2.79 -10.25 -7.62
CA ARG A 132 2.18 -11.06 -6.56
C ARG A 132 1.41 -10.19 -5.56
N GLN A 133 1.90 -9.00 -5.25
CA GLN A 133 1.16 -8.04 -4.42
C GLN A 133 -0.13 -7.58 -5.12
N LEU A 134 -0.07 -7.27 -6.42
CA LEU A 134 -1.24 -6.90 -7.20
C LEU A 134 -2.26 -8.05 -7.30
N ASP A 135 -1.81 -9.30 -7.46
CA ASP A 135 -2.68 -10.48 -7.44
C ASP A 135 -3.37 -10.66 -6.08
N GLY A 136 -2.63 -10.42 -4.99
CA GLY A 136 -3.17 -10.44 -3.62
C GLY A 136 -4.27 -9.40 -3.43
N LEU A 137 -4.04 -8.17 -3.88
CA LEU A 137 -5.04 -7.11 -3.84
C LEU A 137 -6.23 -7.45 -4.74
N ARG A 138 -5.99 -7.97 -5.95
CA ARG A 138 -7.04 -8.40 -6.88
C ARG A 138 -7.98 -9.43 -6.26
N ALA A 139 -7.48 -10.34 -5.42
CA ALA A 139 -8.28 -11.39 -4.80
C ALA A 139 -9.36 -10.87 -3.83
N VAL A 140 -9.22 -9.65 -3.30
CA VAL A 140 -10.22 -9.03 -2.41
C VAL A 140 -11.16 -8.03 -3.10
N LEU A 141 -10.89 -7.72 -4.37
CA LEU A 141 -11.73 -6.83 -5.17
C LEU A 141 -12.89 -7.59 -5.82
N GLN A 142 -14.01 -6.90 -6.02
CA GLN A 142 -15.20 -7.43 -6.67
C GLN A 142 -15.75 -6.41 -7.69
N GLY A 143 -16.61 -6.87 -8.60
CA GLY A 143 -17.31 -6.00 -9.55
C GLY A 143 -16.37 -5.18 -10.45
N GLU A 144 -16.68 -3.90 -10.63
CA GLU A 144 -15.90 -3.01 -11.50
C GLU A 144 -14.46 -2.80 -11.02
N ALA A 145 -14.22 -2.83 -9.71
CA ALA A 145 -12.88 -2.70 -9.15
C ALA A 145 -11.99 -3.89 -9.54
N ALA A 146 -12.55 -5.10 -9.47
CA ALA A 146 -11.89 -6.33 -9.93
C ALA A 146 -11.56 -6.26 -11.43
N THR A 147 -12.54 -5.90 -12.26
CA THR A 147 -12.34 -5.75 -13.71
C THR A 147 -11.28 -4.71 -14.04
N SER A 148 -11.26 -3.58 -13.34
CA SER A 148 -10.28 -2.52 -13.57
C SER A 148 -8.87 -2.94 -13.15
N MET A 149 -8.74 -3.74 -12.09
CA MET A 149 -7.47 -4.35 -11.70
C MET A 149 -7.01 -5.43 -12.71
N ASP A 150 -7.94 -6.22 -13.26
CA ASP A 150 -7.62 -7.22 -14.29
C ASP A 150 -7.05 -6.58 -15.56
N LEU A 151 -7.54 -5.40 -15.96
CA LEU A 151 -6.97 -4.64 -17.07
C LEU A 151 -5.53 -4.20 -16.79
N LEU A 152 -5.26 -3.71 -15.57
CA LEU A 152 -3.92 -3.31 -15.14
C LEU A 152 -2.96 -4.51 -15.16
N ILE A 153 -3.34 -5.62 -14.53
CA ILE A 153 -2.51 -6.83 -14.47
C ILE A 153 -2.35 -7.45 -15.87
N GLY A 154 -3.41 -7.45 -16.68
CA GLY A 154 -3.39 -7.95 -18.06
C GLY A 154 -2.40 -7.20 -18.94
N ARG A 155 -2.23 -5.89 -18.73
CA ARG A 155 -1.21 -5.08 -19.41
C ARG A 155 0.22 -5.53 -19.09
N LEU A 156 0.42 -6.13 -17.91
CA LEU A 156 1.71 -6.63 -17.43
C LEU A 156 1.95 -8.11 -17.77
N SER A 157 1.01 -8.78 -18.47
CA SER A 157 1.09 -10.23 -18.75
C SER A 157 2.37 -10.66 -19.48
N GLY A 158 2.84 -9.88 -20.46
CA GLY A 158 4.09 -10.16 -21.16
C GLY A 158 5.32 -10.08 -20.23
N LEU A 159 5.34 -9.09 -19.33
CA LEU A 159 6.41 -8.96 -18.32
C LEU A 159 6.37 -10.09 -17.31
N ARG A 160 5.17 -10.47 -16.86
CA ARG A 160 4.96 -11.62 -15.97
C ARG A 160 5.61 -12.89 -16.53
N GLN A 161 5.31 -13.23 -17.78
CA GLN A 161 5.86 -14.43 -18.42
C GLN A 161 7.39 -14.41 -18.50
N ALA A 162 7.96 -13.24 -18.80
CA ALA A 162 9.41 -13.06 -18.84
C ALA A 162 10.04 -13.27 -17.44
N TRP A 163 9.51 -12.60 -16.41
CA TRP A 163 10.02 -12.71 -15.04
C TRP A 163 9.83 -14.11 -14.43
N GLU A 164 8.72 -14.78 -14.72
CA GLU A 164 8.51 -16.17 -14.28
C GLU A 164 9.46 -17.15 -14.97
N LYS A 165 9.82 -16.89 -16.24
CA LYS A 165 10.84 -17.68 -16.93
C LYS A 165 12.22 -17.48 -16.29
N GLU A 166 12.60 -16.22 -16.05
CA GLU A 166 13.87 -15.86 -15.42
C GLU A 166 14.01 -16.42 -13.99
N ALA A 167 12.95 -16.36 -13.18
CA ALA A 167 12.94 -16.92 -11.84
C ALA A 167 13.13 -18.45 -11.84
N ARG A 168 12.57 -19.16 -12.83
CA ARG A 168 12.77 -20.61 -12.98
C ARG A 168 14.19 -20.96 -13.37
N THR A 169 14.78 -20.21 -14.29
CA THR A 169 16.16 -20.47 -14.74
C THR A 169 17.20 -20.14 -13.66
N SER A 170 16.92 -19.18 -12.78
CA SER A 170 17.85 -18.77 -11.72
C SER A 170 17.81 -19.68 -10.47
N ALA A 171 16.82 -20.57 -10.38
CA ALA A 171 16.66 -21.51 -9.27
C ALA A 171 17.31 -22.88 -9.52
N THR A 172 17.94 -23.07 -10.69
CA THR A 172 18.65 -24.29 -11.09
C THR A 172 20.15 -24.07 -10.97
#